data_AF-A0A9J5WMG7-F1
#
_entry.id   AF-A0A9J5WMG7-F1
#
_cell.length_a   1.000
_cell.length_b   1.000
_cell.length_c   1.000
_cell.angle_alpha   90.00
_cell.angle_beta   90.00
_cell.angle_gamma   90.00
#
_symmetry.space_group_name_H-M   'P 1'
#
loop_
_entity.id
_entity.type
_entity.pdbx_description
1 polymer ?
#
loop_
_entity_poly.entity_id
_entity_poly.type
_entity_poly.pdbx_seq_one_letter_code
_entity_poly.pdbx_strand_id
1 'polypeptide(L)'
;MADSRLAILSRHFTSAAADCKVPPLNSVTMQAGSGSFGQNLGWIKISPEVSEALKHGTPIVALESTIISHGMPYPQNFETAKELEVIVRENGAVPATIAILDGVPCIGLTTEELEILARLGSKARKTASRDIALVMAGRENGATTVSATMYLASKVGIPVFVTGGIGGVHRHGENTMDVSSDLTELGNTPVAVISAGIKSILDIPRTLEYLETQRVTVAAYRTDEFPAFFTQTSGCKAPARVESPEHCARVIGKQPYTYFILHSITHANIRLEQKSGILIAVPIPREHSASGSLIESAIQLALQEAREKKITGNAETPFLLARVNELTGGASLASISDIALVKNNASIGAKIAVSLAQLQKRSYNRLVVILLYSRSFVSTQLSILSSLSLKEAAALTYEAERVLLMEVCNQTES
;
A
#
# COMPACT_ATOMS: atom_id res chain seq x y z
N MET A 1 -45.84 -13.63 30.95
CA MET A 1 -44.55 -14.34 30.84
C MET A 1 -43.47 -13.41 30.30
N ALA A 2 -43.09 -12.40 31.07
CA ALA A 2 -42.09 -11.40 30.66
C ALA A 2 -41.20 -10.99 31.85
N ASP A 3 -40.90 -11.93 32.75
CA ASP A 3 -40.27 -11.62 34.05
C ASP A 3 -39.24 -12.67 34.51
N SER A 4 -38.52 -13.30 33.57
CA SER A 4 -37.51 -14.32 33.91
C SER A 4 -36.15 -14.18 33.22
N ARG A 5 -35.86 -13.07 32.53
CA ARG A 5 -34.54 -12.86 31.88
C ARG A 5 -33.68 -11.75 32.49
N LEU A 6 -34.23 -10.88 33.35
CA LEU A 6 -33.48 -9.82 34.04
C LEU A 6 -32.82 -10.26 35.35
N ALA A 7 -33.23 -11.38 35.94
CA ALA A 7 -32.68 -11.89 37.21
C ALA A 7 -31.36 -12.68 37.07
N ILE A 8 -30.93 -13.01 35.85
CA ILE A 8 -29.70 -13.79 35.61
C ILE A 8 -28.47 -12.88 35.41
N LEU A 9 -28.65 -11.62 35.04
CA LEU A 9 -27.53 -10.69 34.81
C LEU A 9 -27.02 -9.98 36.08
N SER A 10 -27.77 -9.99 37.19
CA SER A 10 -27.39 -9.27 38.42
C SER A 10 -26.48 -10.07 39.38
N ARG A 11 -26.09 -11.31 39.03
CA ARG A 11 -25.26 -12.19 39.90
C ARG A 11 -23.79 -12.32 39.49
N HIS A 12 -23.33 -11.61 38.44
CA HIS A 12 -21.93 -11.66 38.00
C HIS A 12 -21.14 -10.35 38.16
N PHE A 13 -21.72 -9.30 38.73
CA PHE A 13 -21.03 -8.00 38.90
C PHE A 13 -20.75 -7.58 40.35
N THR A 14 -20.89 -8.47 41.34
CA THR A 14 -20.72 -8.11 42.77
C THR A 14 -19.67 -8.93 43.53
N SER A 15 -18.60 -9.43 42.89
CA SER A 15 -17.51 -10.09 43.65
C SER A 15 -16.07 -9.77 43.20
N ALA A 16 -15.78 -8.56 42.73
CA ALA A 16 -14.40 -8.15 42.44
C ALA A 16 -14.09 -6.70 42.87
N ALA A 17 -14.70 -6.24 43.96
CA ALA A 17 -14.40 -4.95 44.58
C ALA A 17 -14.01 -5.17 46.05
N ALA A 18 -12.91 -5.88 46.28
CA ALA A 18 -12.14 -5.83 47.51
C ALA A 18 -10.70 -6.22 47.16
N ASP A 19 -9.74 -5.45 47.68
CA ASP A 19 -8.29 -5.62 47.55
C ASP A 19 -7.62 -5.11 46.27
N CYS A 20 -7.45 -3.79 46.19
CA CYS A 20 -6.23 -3.21 45.63
C CYS A 20 -5.95 -1.83 46.26
N LYS A 21 -4.95 -1.76 47.15
CA LYS A 21 -4.47 -0.51 47.76
C LYS A 21 -3.68 0.30 46.71
N VAL A 22 -4.15 1.49 46.39
CA VAL A 22 -3.47 2.45 45.50
C VAL A 22 -2.59 3.40 46.36
N PRO A 23 -1.28 3.57 46.08
CA PRO A 23 -0.44 4.55 46.77
C PRO A 23 -0.66 5.99 46.24
N PRO A 24 -0.33 7.03 47.03
CA PRO A 24 -0.75 8.40 46.73
C PRO A 24 0.02 9.03 45.56
N LEU A 25 -0.70 9.79 44.74
CA LEU A 25 -0.18 10.61 43.65
C LEU A 25 0.68 11.75 44.21
N ASN A 26 1.99 11.67 44.01
CA ASN A 26 2.88 12.82 44.13
C ASN A 26 2.77 13.70 42.89
N SER A 27 2.62 15.00 43.13
CA SER A 27 2.56 16.08 42.16
C SER A 27 3.78 16.09 41.23
N VAL A 28 3.58 15.78 39.95
CA VAL A 28 4.55 16.08 38.88
C VAL A 28 4.05 17.31 38.14
N THR A 29 4.80 18.39 38.30
CA THR A 29 4.65 19.69 37.64
C THR A 29 4.67 19.50 36.13
N MET A 30 3.61 19.91 35.42
CA MET A 30 3.59 19.93 33.96
C MET A 30 4.54 21.01 33.43
N GLN A 31 5.66 20.61 32.86
CA GLN A 31 6.40 21.43 31.92
C GLN A 31 5.86 21.19 30.51
N ALA A 32 5.53 22.29 29.82
CA ALA A 32 5.10 22.30 28.44
C ALA A 32 6.21 21.75 27.53
N GLY A 33 5.98 20.55 26.96
CA GLY A 33 6.84 19.93 25.97
C GLY A 33 6.15 19.89 24.62
N SER A 34 6.79 20.49 23.62
CA SER A 34 6.51 20.39 22.19
C SER A 34 6.18 18.95 21.76
N GLY A 35 4.91 18.69 21.40
CA GLY A 35 4.38 17.37 21.08
C GLY A 35 4.94 16.80 19.77
N SER A 36 5.47 15.58 19.88
CA SER A 36 6.27 14.81 18.92
C SER A 36 5.52 14.36 17.66
N PHE A 37 6.15 14.59 16.51
CA PHE A 37 5.81 13.94 15.25
C PHE A 37 6.30 12.48 15.22
N GLY A 38 5.45 11.56 14.75
CA GLY A 38 5.74 10.15 14.53
C GLY A 38 5.59 9.29 15.79
N GLN A 39 4.49 8.53 15.91
CA GLN A 39 4.45 7.49 16.92
C GLN A 39 5.51 6.44 16.58
N ASN A 40 6.54 6.38 17.42
CA ASN A 40 7.54 5.32 17.39
C ASN A 40 6.84 4.04 17.84
N LEU A 41 6.27 3.28 16.89
CA LEU A 41 5.84 1.90 17.12
C LEU A 41 7.12 1.16 17.52
N GLY A 42 7.42 1.02 18.81
CA GLY A 42 8.74 0.60 19.34
C GLY A 42 9.25 -0.78 18.87
N TRP A 43 8.55 -1.42 17.93
CA TRP A 43 8.87 -2.66 17.25
C TRP A 43 9.22 -2.49 15.75
N ILE A 44 9.12 -1.28 15.16
CA ILE A 44 9.51 -0.99 13.77
C ILE A 44 10.67 0.03 13.78
N LYS A 45 11.77 -0.30 13.08
CA LYS A 45 12.84 0.64 12.76
C LYS A 45 12.49 1.39 11.48
N ILE A 46 12.41 2.72 11.55
CA ILE A 46 12.21 3.59 10.39
C ILE A 46 13.52 4.35 10.13
N SER A 47 14.00 4.37 8.89
CA SER A 47 15.22 5.11 8.54
C SER A 47 15.04 6.62 8.75
N PRO A 48 16.13 7.38 8.98
CA PRO A 48 16.04 8.84 9.09
C PRO A 48 15.41 9.51 7.86
N GLU A 49 15.77 9.06 6.65
CA GLU A 49 15.24 9.59 5.38
C GLU A 49 13.72 9.40 5.28
N VAL A 50 13.23 8.19 5.60
CA VAL A 50 11.80 7.86 5.58
C VAL A 50 11.05 8.58 6.70
N SER A 51 11.64 8.65 7.90
CA SER A 51 11.06 9.37 9.04
C SER A 51 10.84 10.84 8.71
N GLU A 52 11.83 11.48 8.07
CA GLU A 52 11.72 12.88 7.66
C GLU A 52 10.70 13.07 6.53
N ALA A 53 10.69 12.18 5.55
CA ALA A 53 9.70 12.21 4.49
C ALA A 53 8.26 12.11 5.02
N LEU A 54 8.02 11.23 6.01
CA LEU A 54 6.73 11.09 6.67
C LEU A 54 6.31 12.38 7.40
N LYS A 55 7.23 13.05 8.09
CA LYS A 55 6.94 14.32 8.81
C LYS A 55 6.57 15.46 7.86
N HIS A 56 7.26 15.53 6.72
CA HIS A 56 7.11 16.64 5.77
C HIS A 56 6.04 16.39 4.70
N GLY A 57 5.44 15.19 4.66
CA GLY A 57 4.53 14.80 3.59
C GLY A 57 5.24 14.67 2.25
N THR A 58 6.55 14.41 2.26
CA THR A 58 7.31 14.07 1.06
C THR A 58 6.81 12.71 0.54
N PRO A 59 6.59 12.54 -0.76
CA PRO A 59 6.09 11.27 -1.31
C PRO A 59 7.09 10.14 -1.05
N ILE A 60 6.56 8.98 -0.62
CA ILE A 60 7.34 7.77 -0.31
C ILE A 60 6.79 6.61 -1.13
N VAL A 61 7.69 5.78 -1.66
CA VAL A 61 7.35 4.53 -2.34
C VAL A 61 7.98 3.36 -1.57
N ALA A 62 7.15 2.46 -1.07
CA ALA A 62 7.63 1.21 -0.50
C ALA A 62 8.17 0.29 -1.60
N LEU A 63 9.19 -0.51 -1.28
CA LEU A 63 9.77 -1.55 -2.12
C LEU A 63 9.90 -2.85 -1.29
N GLU A 64 9.60 -4.01 -1.89
CA GLU A 64 9.73 -5.29 -1.19
C GLU A 64 11.16 -5.83 -1.24
N SER A 65 11.47 -6.77 -0.35
CA SER A 65 12.78 -7.45 -0.32
C SER A 65 12.77 -8.88 -0.85
N THR A 66 11.61 -9.51 -1.08
CA THR A 66 11.56 -10.87 -1.65
C THR A 66 12.20 -10.95 -3.03
N ILE A 67 12.00 -9.91 -3.87
CA ILE A 67 12.65 -9.84 -5.19
C ILE A 67 14.19 -9.84 -5.08
N ILE A 68 14.73 -9.29 -3.99
CA ILE A 68 16.16 -9.23 -3.73
C ILE A 68 16.70 -10.60 -3.30
N SER A 69 16.06 -11.23 -2.31
CA SER A 69 16.59 -12.47 -1.73
C SER A 69 16.22 -13.74 -2.51
N HIS A 70 15.07 -13.74 -3.20
CA HIS A 70 14.52 -14.93 -3.86
C HIS A 70 14.19 -14.72 -5.35
N GLY A 71 14.23 -13.48 -5.85
CA GLY A 71 13.92 -13.17 -7.25
C GLY A 71 15.13 -13.20 -8.17
N MET A 72 16.30 -12.80 -7.68
CA MET A 72 17.50 -12.63 -8.50
C MET A 72 18.76 -13.15 -7.77
N PRO A 73 19.77 -13.66 -8.49
CA PRO A 73 21.05 -14.04 -7.89
C PRO A 73 21.89 -12.81 -7.51
N TYR A 74 22.85 -13.01 -6.61
CA TYR A 74 23.88 -12.01 -6.31
C TYR A 74 24.97 -12.01 -7.39
N PRO A 75 25.48 -10.85 -7.85
CA PRO A 75 25.22 -9.48 -7.36
C PRO A 75 24.03 -8.75 -8.01
N GLN A 76 23.36 -9.35 -9.01
CA GLN A 76 22.31 -8.69 -9.79
C GLN A 76 21.14 -8.22 -8.92
N ASN A 77 20.80 -8.98 -7.88
CA ASN A 77 19.77 -8.60 -6.91
C ASN A 77 20.08 -7.28 -6.19
N PHE A 78 21.31 -7.09 -5.74
CA PHE A 78 21.77 -5.88 -5.06
C PHE A 78 21.82 -4.70 -6.01
N GLU A 79 22.37 -4.89 -7.21
CA GLU A 79 22.44 -3.86 -8.25
C GLU A 79 21.04 -3.39 -8.64
N THR A 80 20.13 -4.32 -8.90
CA THR A 80 18.74 -4.01 -9.24
C THR A 80 18.04 -3.26 -8.12
N ALA A 81 18.22 -3.69 -6.86
CA ALA A 81 17.61 -3.00 -5.71
C ALA A 81 18.08 -1.54 -5.61
N LYS A 82 19.38 -1.29 -5.76
CA LYS A 82 19.93 0.07 -5.78
C LYS A 82 19.40 0.90 -6.94
N GLU A 83 19.34 0.33 -8.14
CA GLU A 83 18.82 1.01 -9.33
C GLU A 83 17.35 1.39 -9.14
N LEU A 84 16.54 0.55 -8.50
CA LEU A 84 15.15 0.87 -8.18
C LEU A 84 15.05 2.04 -7.20
N GLU A 85 15.88 2.06 -6.16
CA GLU A 85 15.92 3.20 -5.25
C GLU A 85 16.33 4.50 -5.96
N VAL A 86 17.28 4.45 -6.88
CA VAL A 86 17.68 5.60 -7.72
C VAL A 86 16.52 6.08 -8.57
N ILE A 87 15.82 5.18 -9.27
CA ILE A 87 14.67 5.53 -10.12
C ILE A 87 13.57 6.22 -9.31
N VAL A 88 13.28 5.72 -8.11
CA VAL A 88 12.29 6.35 -7.22
C VAL A 88 12.71 7.77 -6.84
N ARG A 89 13.99 7.97 -6.48
CA ARG A 89 14.56 9.30 -6.15
C ARG A 89 14.52 10.26 -7.33
N GLU A 90 14.94 9.82 -8.52
CA GLU A 90 14.93 10.62 -9.75
C GLU A 90 13.51 11.04 -10.17
N ASN A 91 12.50 10.27 -9.79
CA ASN A 91 11.10 10.60 -10.04
C ASN A 91 10.44 11.36 -8.87
N GLY A 92 11.24 11.86 -7.93
CA GLY A 92 10.81 12.83 -6.90
C GLY A 92 10.19 12.23 -5.64
N ALA A 93 10.39 10.93 -5.39
CA ALA A 93 9.92 10.25 -4.18
C ALA A 93 11.08 9.64 -3.37
N VAL A 94 10.84 9.36 -2.09
CA VAL A 94 11.78 8.66 -1.21
C VAL A 94 11.52 7.15 -1.28
N PRO A 95 12.52 6.32 -1.61
CA PRO A 95 12.37 4.88 -1.57
C PRO A 95 12.40 4.37 -0.13
N ALA A 96 11.53 3.41 0.16
CA ALA A 96 11.50 2.71 1.44
C ALA A 96 11.54 1.20 1.18
N THR A 97 12.74 0.64 0.99
CA THR A 97 12.92 -0.82 0.94
C THR A 97 12.59 -1.41 2.31
N ILE A 98 11.70 -2.40 2.35
CA ILE A 98 11.19 -3.02 3.58
C ILE A 98 11.73 -4.44 3.72
N ALA A 99 12.23 -4.78 4.90
CA ALA A 99 12.65 -6.12 5.28
C ALA A 99 12.52 -6.32 6.80
N ILE A 100 12.80 -7.52 7.30
CA ILE A 100 13.01 -7.78 8.72
C ILE A 100 14.48 -8.17 8.91
N LEU A 101 15.22 -7.46 9.76
CA LEU A 101 16.63 -7.73 10.03
C LEU A 101 16.81 -8.03 11.52
N ASP A 102 17.40 -9.17 11.84
CA ASP A 102 17.57 -9.66 13.24
C ASP A 102 16.26 -9.58 14.05
N GLY A 103 15.14 -9.96 13.43
CA GLY A 103 13.80 -9.88 14.02
C GLY A 103 13.19 -8.48 14.13
N VAL A 104 13.80 -7.44 13.57
CA VAL A 104 13.29 -6.07 13.58
C VAL A 104 12.79 -5.68 12.19
N PRO A 105 11.48 -5.39 12.00
CA PRO A 105 10.97 -4.75 10.80
C PRO A 105 11.65 -3.41 10.55
N CYS A 106 12.27 -3.28 9.37
CA CYS A 106 13.01 -2.11 8.93
C CYS A 106 12.32 -1.46 7.73
N ILE A 107 12.05 -0.15 7.80
CA ILE A 107 11.45 0.64 6.73
C ILE A 107 12.48 1.64 6.22
N GLY A 108 12.97 1.41 4.99
CA GLY A 108 14.13 2.10 4.44
C GLY A 108 15.41 1.42 4.94
N LEU A 109 16.00 0.59 4.11
CA LEU A 109 17.29 -0.04 4.40
C LEU A 109 18.45 0.91 4.07
N THR A 110 19.55 0.82 4.81
CA THR A 110 20.81 1.40 4.34
C THR A 110 21.39 0.58 3.19
N THR A 111 22.35 1.15 2.46
CA THR A 111 23.06 0.42 1.38
C THR A 111 23.71 -0.86 1.92
N GLU A 112 24.26 -0.80 3.13
CA GLU A 112 24.92 -1.94 3.80
C GLU A 112 23.89 -3.00 4.21
N GLU A 113 22.75 -2.60 4.79
CA GLU A 113 21.66 -3.51 5.13
C GLU A 113 21.08 -4.20 3.88
N LEU A 114 20.94 -3.45 2.79
CA LEU A 114 20.51 -3.95 1.49
C LEU A 114 21.52 -4.98 0.93
N GLU A 115 22.82 -4.69 1.04
CA GLU A 115 23.87 -5.61 0.59
C GLU A 115 23.90 -6.90 1.42
N ILE A 116 23.76 -6.78 2.74
CA ILE A 116 23.65 -7.94 3.65
C ILE A 116 22.50 -8.83 3.22
N LEU A 117 21.32 -8.25 2.99
CA LEU A 117 20.12 -8.99 2.58
C LEU A 117 20.29 -9.67 1.21
N ALA A 118 20.92 -8.97 0.27
CA ALA A 118 21.22 -9.49 -1.06
C ALA A 118 22.22 -10.65 -1.03
N ARG A 119 23.25 -10.57 -0.18
CA ARG A 119 24.24 -11.64 0.02
C ARG A 119 23.67 -12.84 0.75
N LEU A 120 22.75 -12.63 1.68
CA LEU A 120 22.04 -13.72 2.36
C LEU A 120 21.23 -14.57 1.37
N GLY A 121 20.64 -13.94 0.35
CA GLY A 121 19.84 -14.62 -0.66
C GLY A 121 18.77 -15.50 0.00
N SER A 122 18.69 -16.77 -0.43
CA SER A 122 17.71 -17.74 0.09
C SER A 122 17.85 -18.10 1.57
N LYS A 123 18.92 -17.67 2.26
CA LYS A 123 19.06 -17.82 3.72
C LYS A 123 18.18 -16.83 4.49
N ALA A 124 17.80 -15.72 3.89
CA ALA A 124 16.75 -14.87 4.45
C ALA A 124 15.40 -15.60 4.28
N ARG A 125 14.57 -15.62 5.32
CA ARG A 125 13.26 -16.27 5.23
C ARG A 125 12.35 -15.47 4.31
N LYS A 126 11.77 -16.10 3.30
CA LYS A 126 10.65 -15.52 2.54
C LYS A 126 9.46 -15.32 3.49
N THR A 127 9.08 -14.06 3.71
CA THR A 127 8.18 -13.66 4.80
C THR A 127 6.89 -13.07 4.24
N ALA A 128 5.78 -13.80 4.37
CA ALA A 128 4.42 -13.26 4.19
C ALA A 128 3.91 -12.61 5.48
N SER A 129 2.79 -11.90 5.43
CA SER A 129 2.28 -11.17 6.61
C SER A 129 2.04 -12.09 7.82
N ARG A 130 1.63 -13.35 7.59
CA ARG A 130 1.48 -14.39 8.63
C ARG A 130 2.81 -14.81 9.28
N ASP A 131 3.92 -14.66 8.58
CA ASP A 131 5.24 -15.14 9.02
C ASP A 131 5.98 -14.09 9.86
N ILE A 132 5.54 -12.82 9.83
CA ILE A 132 6.19 -11.68 10.50
C ILE A 132 6.46 -12.00 11.99
N ALA A 133 5.45 -12.47 12.72
CA ALA A 133 5.57 -12.76 14.15
C ALA A 133 6.62 -13.85 14.43
N LEU A 134 6.70 -14.87 13.56
CA LEU A 134 7.68 -15.94 13.68
C LEU A 134 9.10 -15.42 13.46
N VAL A 135 9.31 -14.63 12.40
CA VAL A 135 10.63 -14.05 12.07
C VAL A 135 11.10 -13.11 13.18
N MET A 136 10.19 -12.28 13.72
CA MET A 136 10.49 -11.40 14.84
C MET A 136 10.86 -12.18 16.10
N ALA A 137 10.07 -13.19 16.47
CA ALA A 137 10.33 -14.01 17.66
C ALA A 137 11.63 -14.81 17.55
N GLY A 138 11.96 -15.30 16.35
CA GLY A 138 13.18 -16.06 16.07
C GLY A 138 14.43 -15.21 15.89
N ARG A 139 14.32 -13.88 15.89
CA ARG A 139 15.41 -12.95 15.52
C ARG A 139 16.03 -13.30 14.15
N GLU A 140 15.18 -13.69 13.22
CA GLU A 140 15.60 -14.08 11.88
C GLU A 140 15.68 -12.88 10.94
N ASN A 141 16.41 -13.04 9.84
CA ASN A 141 16.33 -12.11 8.70
C ASN A 141 15.20 -12.58 7.78
N GLY A 142 14.25 -11.69 7.48
CA GLY A 142 13.10 -11.94 6.64
C GLY A 142 13.06 -11.03 5.41
N ALA A 143 13.02 -11.63 4.23
CA ALA A 143 12.72 -10.95 2.99
C ALA A 143 11.19 -10.86 2.83
N THR A 144 10.62 -9.67 2.91
CA THR A 144 9.17 -9.45 2.90
C THR A 144 8.61 -9.63 1.50
N THR A 145 7.53 -10.39 1.40
CA THR A 145 6.71 -10.51 0.17
C THR A 145 5.82 -9.29 0.01
N VAL A 146 5.01 -9.24 -1.05
CA VAL A 146 3.97 -8.22 -1.26
C VAL A 146 3.08 -8.09 -0.02
N SER A 147 2.52 -9.19 0.51
CA SER A 147 1.66 -9.15 1.70
C SER A 147 2.33 -8.53 2.94
N ALA A 148 3.54 -8.98 3.29
CA ALA A 148 4.25 -8.43 4.45
C ALA A 148 4.68 -6.98 4.25
N THR A 149 5.09 -6.62 3.03
CA THR A 149 5.51 -5.25 2.68
C THR A 149 4.33 -4.29 2.78
N MET A 150 3.17 -4.66 2.23
CA MET A 150 1.93 -3.90 2.37
C MET A 150 1.55 -3.69 3.84
N TYR A 151 1.54 -4.77 4.62
CA TYR A 151 1.20 -4.71 6.04
C TYR A 151 2.08 -3.70 6.77
N LEU A 152 3.41 -3.83 6.64
CA LEU A 152 4.38 -2.95 7.32
C LEU A 152 4.33 -1.51 6.81
N ALA A 153 4.22 -1.30 5.49
CA ALA A 153 4.06 0.03 4.89
C ALA A 153 2.82 0.76 5.44
N SER A 154 1.70 0.05 5.59
CA SER A 154 0.47 0.63 6.14
C SER A 154 0.61 1.04 7.61
N LYS A 155 1.41 0.32 8.41
CA LYS A 155 1.64 0.65 9.83
C LYS A 155 2.37 1.97 10.02
N VAL A 156 3.17 2.38 9.04
CA VAL A 156 3.94 3.63 9.07
C VAL A 156 3.36 4.71 8.16
N GLY A 157 2.22 4.44 7.52
CA GLY A 157 1.53 5.44 6.71
C GLY A 157 2.09 5.64 5.31
N ILE A 158 2.76 4.66 4.70
CA ILE A 158 3.19 4.71 3.28
C ILE A 158 2.08 4.16 2.34
N PRO A 159 1.47 5.01 1.47
CA PRO A 159 0.28 4.62 0.70
C PRO A 159 0.59 3.92 -0.64
N VAL A 160 1.83 3.97 -1.11
CA VAL A 160 2.22 3.48 -2.44
C VAL A 160 3.34 2.46 -2.32
N PHE A 161 3.17 1.31 -2.96
CA PHE A 161 4.11 0.21 -2.99
C PHE A 161 4.33 -0.26 -4.43
N VAL A 162 5.59 -0.46 -4.82
CA VAL A 162 5.98 -1.01 -6.13
C VAL A 162 6.58 -2.40 -5.99
N THR A 163 6.15 -3.31 -6.85
CA THR A 163 6.78 -4.64 -7.05
C THR A 163 6.87 -4.95 -8.54
N GLY A 164 7.55 -6.03 -8.92
CA GLY A 164 7.45 -6.58 -10.26
C GLY A 164 6.03 -7.07 -10.55
N GLY A 165 5.50 -7.95 -9.72
CA GLY A 165 4.24 -8.67 -9.97
C GLY A 165 3.71 -9.27 -8.68
N ILE A 166 2.41 -9.11 -8.41
CA ILE A 166 1.81 -9.69 -7.20
C ILE A 166 1.68 -11.22 -7.32
N GLY A 167 1.57 -11.91 -6.19
CA GLY A 167 1.03 -13.26 -6.17
C GLY A 167 -0.46 -13.28 -6.54
N GLY A 168 -1.04 -14.47 -6.67
CA GLY A 168 -2.40 -14.63 -7.14
C GLY A 168 -2.93 -16.02 -6.89
N VAL A 169 -4.03 -16.36 -7.56
CA VAL A 169 -4.55 -17.72 -7.61
C VAL A 169 -3.62 -18.53 -8.51
N HIS A 170 -3.08 -19.63 -8.00
CA HIS A 170 -2.28 -20.53 -8.82
C HIS A 170 -3.17 -21.25 -9.84
N ARG A 171 -2.56 -21.77 -10.91
CA ARG A 171 -3.30 -22.58 -11.87
C ARG A 171 -3.82 -23.84 -11.18
N HIS A 172 -5.05 -24.22 -11.47
CA HIS A 172 -5.81 -25.24 -10.73
C HIS A 172 -6.13 -24.88 -9.27
N GLY A 173 -6.02 -23.61 -8.90
CA GLY A 173 -6.31 -23.10 -7.55
C GLY A 173 -7.74 -23.40 -7.06
N GLU A 174 -8.70 -23.65 -7.96
CA GLU A 174 -10.05 -24.11 -7.61
C GLU A 174 -10.07 -25.50 -6.97
N ASN A 175 -9.04 -26.33 -7.20
CA ASN A 175 -8.91 -27.66 -6.63
C ASN A 175 -7.89 -27.69 -5.49
N THR A 176 -6.75 -27.02 -5.68
CA THR A 176 -5.63 -27.06 -4.72
C THR A 176 -5.80 -26.07 -3.57
N MET A 177 -6.62 -25.03 -3.77
CA MET A 177 -6.72 -23.86 -2.88
C MET A 177 -5.37 -23.15 -2.68
N ASP A 178 -4.44 -23.29 -3.62
CA ASP A 178 -3.16 -22.58 -3.62
C ASP A 178 -3.37 -21.13 -4.09
N VAL A 179 -3.59 -20.25 -3.11
CA VAL A 179 -3.90 -18.83 -3.30
C VAL A 179 -2.94 -17.99 -2.48
N SER A 180 -2.26 -17.05 -3.14
CA SER A 180 -1.33 -16.15 -2.46
C SER A 180 -2.02 -15.30 -1.39
N SER A 181 -1.38 -15.19 -0.22
CA SER A 181 -1.79 -14.27 0.84
C SER A 181 -1.79 -12.80 0.41
N ASP A 182 -1.11 -12.45 -0.69
CA ASP A 182 -1.12 -11.10 -1.28
C ASP A 182 -2.54 -10.63 -1.59
N LEU A 183 -3.41 -11.52 -2.07
CA LEU A 183 -4.79 -11.15 -2.45
C LEU A 183 -5.64 -10.82 -1.22
N THR A 184 -5.47 -11.58 -0.14
CA THR A 184 -6.14 -11.31 1.14
C THR A 184 -5.58 -10.05 1.79
N GLU A 185 -4.28 -9.79 1.68
CA GLU A 185 -3.69 -8.54 2.18
C GLU A 185 -4.21 -7.33 1.39
N LEU A 186 -4.31 -7.42 0.06
CA LEU A 186 -4.98 -6.42 -0.78
C LEU A 186 -6.43 -6.17 -0.34
N GLY A 187 -7.15 -7.17 0.12
CA GLY A 187 -8.51 -6.98 0.67
C GLY A 187 -8.57 -6.22 2.01
N ASN A 188 -7.46 -6.15 2.75
CA ASN A 188 -7.44 -5.72 4.16
C ASN A 188 -6.51 -4.55 4.47
N THR A 189 -5.62 -4.18 3.54
CA THR A 189 -4.61 -3.16 3.74
C THR A 189 -4.70 -2.05 2.68
N PRO A 190 -4.92 -0.77 3.07
CA PRO A 190 -5.16 0.35 2.17
C PRO A 190 -3.86 0.89 1.55
N VAL A 191 -3.15 0.03 0.82
CA VAL A 191 -1.93 0.38 0.08
C VAL A 191 -2.19 0.16 -1.40
N ALA A 192 -1.81 1.14 -2.22
CA ALA A 192 -1.84 1.01 -3.67
C ALA A 192 -0.58 0.28 -4.15
N VAL A 193 -0.78 -0.87 -4.79
CA VAL A 193 0.28 -1.72 -5.34
C VAL A 193 0.37 -1.49 -6.83
N ILE A 194 1.56 -1.09 -7.28
CA ILE A 194 1.89 -0.89 -8.69
C ILE A 194 2.73 -2.09 -9.12
N SER A 195 2.24 -2.84 -10.10
CA SER A 195 2.89 -4.05 -10.58
C SER A 195 2.60 -4.30 -12.05
N ALA A 196 3.31 -5.23 -12.69
CA ALA A 196 3.02 -5.68 -14.05
C ALA A 196 1.86 -6.69 -14.12
N GLY A 197 0.83 -6.48 -13.28
CA GLY A 197 -0.21 -7.47 -13.02
C GLY A 197 0.25 -8.51 -12.00
N ILE A 198 -0.08 -9.78 -12.26
CA ILE A 198 0.29 -10.92 -11.42
C ILE A 198 1.39 -11.73 -12.10
N LYS A 199 2.22 -12.44 -11.34
CA LYS A 199 3.29 -13.30 -11.91
C LYS A 199 2.72 -14.28 -12.97
N SER A 200 3.42 -14.44 -14.08
CA SER A 200 2.98 -15.19 -15.29
C SER A 200 2.64 -16.67 -15.08
N ILE A 201 3.18 -17.29 -14.03
CA ILE A 201 2.86 -18.68 -13.66
C ILE A 201 1.44 -18.86 -13.09
N LEU A 202 0.73 -17.76 -12.79
CA LEU A 202 -0.54 -17.75 -12.09
C LEU A 202 -1.75 -17.73 -13.04
N ASP A 203 -2.95 -17.81 -12.48
CA ASP A 203 -4.23 -17.79 -13.19
C ASP A 203 -4.86 -16.38 -13.14
N ILE A 204 -4.76 -15.63 -14.24
CA ILE A 204 -5.26 -14.25 -14.31
C ILE A 204 -6.78 -14.18 -14.12
N PRO A 205 -7.61 -14.94 -14.86
CA PRO A 205 -9.07 -14.90 -14.68
C PRO A 205 -9.48 -15.14 -13.23
N ARG A 206 -9.00 -16.22 -12.59
CA ARG A 206 -9.37 -16.52 -11.19
C ARG A 206 -8.84 -15.48 -10.21
N THR A 207 -7.68 -14.92 -10.48
CA THR A 207 -7.13 -13.86 -9.63
C THR A 207 -7.99 -12.59 -9.67
N LEU A 208 -8.48 -12.20 -10.85
CA LEU A 208 -9.39 -11.06 -10.99
C LEU A 208 -10.72 -11.30 -10.23
N GLU A 209 -11.30 -12.49 -10.35
CA GLU A 209 -12.51 -12.88 -9.59
C GLU A 209 -12.29 -12.87 -8.07
N TYR A 210 -11.12 -13.34 -7.62
CA TYR A 210 -10.77 -13.30 -6.20
C TYR A 210 -10.60 -11.86 -5.71
N LEU A 211 -9.94 -11.00 -6.48
CA LEU A 211 -9.75 -9.58 -6.15
C LEU A 211 -11.08 -8.83 -6.10
N GLU A 212 -12.00 -9.13 -7.01
CA GLU A 212 -13.38 -8.63 -6.95
C GLU A 212 -14.05 -9.04 -5.64
N THR A 213 -13.98 -10.32 -5.28
CA THR A 213 -14.53 -10.86 -4.03
C THR A 213 -13.94 -10.17 -2.79
N GLN A 214 -12.64 -9.84 -2.82
CA GLN A 214 -11.95 -9.12 -1.75
C GLN A 214 -12.21 -7.60 -1.73
N ARG A 215 -13.02 -7.07 -2.66
CA ARG A 215 -13.31 -5.63 -2.82
C ARG A 215 -12.06 -4.81 -3.13
N VAL A 216 -11.12 -5.40 -3.86
CA VAL A 216 -9.90 -4.72 -4.31
C VAL A 216 -10.21 -3.96 -5.59
N THR A 217 -9.88 -2.67 -5.62
CA THR A 217 -9.98 -1.92 -6.86
C THR A 217 -8.83 -2.32 -7.77
N VAL A 218 -9.14 -2.78 -8.98
CA VAL A 218 -8.13 -3.16 -9.97
C VAL A 218 -8.27 -2.26 -11.19
N ALA A 219 -7.18 -1.63 -11.63
CA ALA A 219 -7.15 -0.84 -12.85
C ALA A 219 -5.86 -1.10 -13.64
N ALA A 220 -5.96 -1.12 -14.97
CA ALA A 220 -4.80 -1.18 -15.85
C ALA A 220 -4.39 0.22 -16.35
N TYR A 221 -3.08 0.45 -16.44
CA TYR A 221 -2.52 1.73 -16.84
C TYR A 221 -2.42 1.85 -18.36
N ARG A 222 -3.22 2.76 -18.93
CA ARG A 222 -3.29 3.11 -20.37
C ARG A 222 -3.65 1.95 -21.30
N THR A 223 -4.36 0.97 -20.79
CA THR A 223 -4.84 -0.19 -21.56
C THR A 223 -6.17 -0.69 -20.99
N ASP A 224 -6.99 -1.31 -21.84
CA ASP A 224 -8.26 -1.95 -21.45
C ASP A 224 -8.07 -3.43 -21.09
N GLU A 225 -6.85 -3.95 -21.25
CA GLU A 225 -6.49 -5.33 -21.03
C GLU A 225 -5.57 -5.47 -19.81
N PHE A 226 -5.79 -6.49 -19.00
CA PHE A 226 -4.93 -6.77 -17.84
C PHE A 226 -3.59 -7.34 -18.32
N PRO A 227 -2.43 -6.77 -17.92
CA PRO A 227 -1.13 -7.29 -18.36
C PRO A 227 -0.80 -8.65 -17.71
N ALA A 228 -0.06 -9.49 -18.43
CA ALA A 228 0.38 -10.81 -17.97
C ALA A 228 1.87 -10.82 -17.64
N PHE A 229 2.32 -9.85 -16.85
CA PHE A 229 3.71 -9.73 -16.38
C PHE A 229 4.72 -9.50 -17.51
N PHE A 230 5.14 -10.57 -18.20
CA PHE A 230 6.07 -10.51 -19.32
C PHE A 230 5.41 -10.05 -20.62
N THR A 231 4.10 -10.09 -20.75
CA THR A 231 3.38 -9.61 -21.94
C THR A 231 2.43 -8.48 -21.60
N GLN A 232 2.25 -7.55 -22.55
CA GLN A 232 1.28 -6.45 -22.42
C GLN A 232 -0.17 -6.96 -22.47
N THR A 233 -0.37 -8.16 -23.05
CA THR A 233 -1.67 -8.77 -23.31
C THR A 233 -1.78 -10.11 -22.61
N SER A 234 -2.92 -10.36 -21.97
CA SER A 234 -3.31 -11.62 -21.31
C SER A 234 -4.55 -12.29 -21.91
N GLY A 235 -5.26 -11.61 -22.81
CA GLY A 235 -6.62 -11.95 -23.24
C GLY A 235 -7.72 -11.59 -22.22
N CYS A 236 -7.36 -11.08 -21.04
CA CYS A 236 -8.32 -10.75 -19.98
C CYS A 236 -8.58 -9.23 -19.93
N LYS A 237 -9.85 -8.83 -19.95
CA LYS A 237 -10.23 -7.42 -19.79
C LYS A 237 -9.85 -6.92 -18.39
N ALA A 238 -9.25 -5.73 -18.30
CA ALA A 238 -9.01 -5.08 -17.03
C ALA A 238 -10.34 -4.57 -16.42
N PRO A 239 -10.58 -4.72 -15.10
CA PRO A 239 -11.80 -4.22 -14.46
C PRO A 239 -12.02 -2.71 -14.61
N ALA A 240 -10.93 -1.94 -14.64
CA ALA A 240 -10.95 -0.51 -14.92
C ALA A 240 -9.67 -0.07 -15.66
N ARG A 241 -9.68 1.15 -16.20
CA ARG A 241 -8.56 1.77 -16.90
C ARG A 241 -8.22 3.14 -16.30
N VAL A 242 -6.93 3.43 -16.16
CA VAL A 242 -6.40 4.72 -15.71
C VAL A 242 -5.37 5.26 -16.70
N GLU A 243 -5.28 6.59 -16.85
CA GLU A 243 -4.56 7.21 -17.99
C GLU A 243 -3.25 7.91 -17.60
N SER A 244 -3.15 8.36 -16.35
CA SER A 244 -2.04 9.20 -15.90
C SER A 244 -1.76 9.02 -14.41
N PRO A 245 -0.57 9.41 -13.91
CA PRO A 245 -0.26 9.38 -12.49
C PRO A 245 -1.26 10.17 -11.63
N GLU A 246 -1.78 11.30 -12.14
CA GLU A 246 -2.79 12.12 -11.49
C GLU A 246 -4.16 11.44 -11.47
N HIS A 247 -4.50 10.67 -12.51
CA HIS A 247 -5.70 9.82 -12.48
C HIS A 247 -5.56 8.75 -11.39
N CYS A 248 -4.45 8.01 -11.37
CA CYS A 248 -4.18 7.01 -10.31
C CYS A 248 -4.25 7.64 -8.93
N ALA A 249 -3.60 8.79 -8.72
CA ALA A 249 -3.58 9.50 -7.45
C ALA A 249 -4.97 9.95 -6.99
N ARG A 250 -5.87 10.33 -7.92
CA ARG A 250 -7.28 10.63 -7.59
C ARG A 250 -8.08 9.38 -7.19
N VAL A 251 -7.77 8.22 -7.76
CA VAL A 251 -8.38 6.94 -7.34
C VAL A 251 -7.89 6.58 -5.94
N ILE A 252 -6.59 6.69 -5.67
CA ILE A 252 -5.98 6.41 -4.36
C ILE A 252 -6.46 7.39 -3.30
N GLY A 253 -6.44 8.70 -3.58
CA GLY A 253 -6.82 9.74 -2.63
C GLY A 253 -8.32 9.78 -2.27
N LYS A 254 -9.16 9.01 -2.99
CA LYS A 254 -10.58 8.78 -2.63
C LYS A 254 -10.76 7.61 -1.65
N GLN A 255 -9.73 6.80 -1.40
CA GLN A 255 -9.74 5.86 -0.29
C GLN A 255 -9.56 6.62 1.03
N PRO A 256 -10.09 6.10 2.15
CA PRO A 256 -9.82 6.65 3.47
C PRO A 256 -8.38 6.34 3.87
N TYR A 257 -7.42 7.06 3.28
CA TYR A 257 -6.09 7.15 3.84
C TYR A 257 -6.14 8.17 4.96
N THR A 258 -6.12 7.67 6.19
CA THR A 258 -6.26 8.37 7.47
C THR A 258 -5.72 9.80 7.45
N TYR A 259 -6.63 10.77 7.39
CA TYR A 259 -6.41 12.11 7.94
C TYR A 259 -6.80 12.04 9.43
N PHE A 260 -5.89 11.56 10.28
CA PHE A 260 -6.05 11.70 11.74
C PHE A 260 -5.85 13.17 12.18
N ILE A 261 -5.54 14.08 11.25
CA ILE A 261 -5.21 15.48 11.51
C ILE A 261 -6.42 16.42 11.33
N LEU A 262 -7.67 15.98 11.23
CA LEU A 262 -8.82 16.87 11.51
C LEU A 262 -10.08 16.01 11.69
N HIS A 263 -10.10 15.25 12.78
CA HIS A 263 -11.37 14.85 13.39
C HIS A 263 -12.01 16.11 13.97
N SER A 264 -12.71 16.85 13.12
CA SER A 264 -13.95 17.57 13.41
C SER A 264 -14.18 18.56 12.27
N ILE A 265 -15.44 18.61 11.83
CA ILE A 265 -16.01 19.63 10.95
C ILE A 265 -15.80 19.34 9.44
N THR A 266 -16.87 18.78 8.85
CA THR A 266 -17.25 18.80 7.42
C THR A 266 -16.36 18.11 6.38
N HIS A 267 -16.42 16.78 6.24
CA HIS A 267 -16.06 16.13 4.96
C HIS A 267 -16.97 14.95 4.64
N ALA A 268 -17.68 15.05 3.51
CA ALA A 268 -18.42 13.96 2.88
C ALA A 268 -17.54 12.81 2.34
N ASN A 269 -16.22 12.84 2.57
CA ASN A 269 -15.25 11.83 2.12
C ASN A 269 -14.76 10.86 3.23
N ILE A 270 -15.34 10.93 4.44
CA ILE A 270 -15.20 9.89 5.49
C ILE A 270 -16.11 8.66 5.18
N ARG A 271 -16.83 8.64 4.05
CA ARG A 271 -18.03 7.81 3.85
C ARG A 271 -17.85 6.31 3.60
N LEU A 272 -16.65 5.78 3.33
CA LEU A 272 -16.52 4.37 2.92
C LEU A 272 -15.80 3.43 3.91
N GLU A 273 -14.97 3.92 4.85
CA GLU A 273 -14.17 3.10 5.79
C GLU A 273 -13.52 1.85 5.14
N GLN A 274 -13.21 1.91 3.84
CA GLN A 274 -12.71 0.77 3.08
C GLN A 274 -11.26 0.52 3.46
N LYS A 275 -11.02 -0.69 3.97
CA LYS A 275 -9.70 -1.18 4.35
C LYS A 275 -8.97 -1.87 3.19
N SER A 276 -9.55 -1.95 1.99
CA SER A 276 -8.90 -2.61 0.85
C SER A 276 -7.91 -1.70 0.13
N GLY A 277 -6.87 -2.31 -0.43
CA GLY A 277 -5.90 -1.69 -1.30
C GLY A 277 -6.38 -1.54 -2.74
N ILE A 278 -5.46 -1.09 -3.59
CA ILE A 278 -5.67 -0.88 -5.02
C ILE A 278 -4.56 -1.61 -5.77
N LEU A 279 -4.90 -2.30 -6.85
CA LEU A 279 -3.93 -2.82 -7.81
C LEU A 279 -3.94 -1.95 -9.07
N ILE A 280 -2.82 -1.30 -9.35
CA ILE A 280 -2.57 -0.63 -10.63
C ILE A 280 -1.64 -1.50 -11.46
N ALA A 281 -2.21 -2.17 -12.47
CA ALA A 281 -1.50 -3.07 -13.36
C ALA A 281 -0.87 -2.28 -14.53
N VAL A 282 0.45 -2.31 -14.62
CA VAL A 282 1.26 -1.54 -15.57
C VAL A 282 1.88 -2.50 -16.59
N PRO A 283 1.52 -2.41 -17.89
CA PRO A 283 2.14 -3.24 -18.91
C PRO A 283 3.66 -3.05 -18.97
N ILE A 284 4.39 -4.14 -19.23
CA ILE A 284 5.83 -4.07 -19.55
C ILE A 284 6.09 -3.09 -20.71
N PRO A 285 7.22 -2.34 -20.74
CA PRO A 285 7.54 -1.47 -21.87
C PRO A 285 7.58 -2.21 -23.21
N ARG A 286 7.20 -1.52 -24.29
CA ARG A 286 7.05 -2.14 -25.63
C ARG A 286 8.38 -2.70 -26.15
N GLU A 287 9.48 -2.00 -25.86
CA GLU A 287 10.84 -2.41 -26.21
C GLU A 287 11.25 -3.78 -25.63
N HIS A 288 10.62 -4.20 -24.53
CA HIS A 288 10.87 -5.49 -23.88
C HIS A 288 9.75 -6.53 -24.14
N SER A 289 8.78 -6.21 -25.00
CA SER A 289 7.66 -7.11 -25.28
C SER A 289 8.08 -8.36 -26.08
N ALA A 290 9.08 -8.27 -26.95
CA ALA A 290 9.55 -9.42 -27.74
C ALA A 290 10.22 -10.49 -26.87
N SER A 291 11.11 -10.08 -25.95
CA SER A 291 11.69 -10.99 -24.95
C SER A 291 10.62 -11.52 -24.01
N GLY A 292 9.67 -10.67 -23.64
CA GLY A 292 8.51 -11.05 -22.84
C GLY A 292 7.66 -12.17 -23.45
N SER A 293 7.31 -12.08 -24.73
CA SER A 293 6.54 -13.11 -25.45
C SER A 293 7.27 -14.45 -25.54
N LEU A 294 8.60 -14.44 -25.67
CA LEU A 294 9.40 -15.67 -25.66
C LEU A 294 9.34 -16.35 -24.29
N ILE A 295 9.47 -15.58 -23.21
CA ILE A 295 9.38 -16.11 -21.84
C ILE A 295 7.98 -16.64 -21.56
N GLU A 296 6.94 -15.91 -21.96
CA GLU A 296 5.55 -16.34 -21.76
C GLU A 296 5.25 -17.64 -22.51
N SER A 297 5.74 -17.78 -23.75
CA SER A 297 5.63 -19.02 -24.51
C SER A 297 6.32 -20.19 -23.81
N ALA A 298 7.51 -19.96 -23.24
CA ALA A 298 8.20 -20.96 -22.44
C ALA A 298 7.43 -21.35 -21.17
N ILE A 299 6.77 -20.39 -20.51
CA ILE A 299 5.93 -20.63 -19.34
C ILE A 299 4.71 -21.46 -19.70
N GLN A 300 4.01 -21.15 -20.79
CA GLN A 300 2.85 -21.92 -21.23
C GLN A 300 3.24 -23.37 -21.58
N LEU A 301 4.39 -23.56 -22.24
CA LEU A 301 4.91 -24.90 -22.52
C LEU A 301 5.28 -25.64 -21.22
N ALA A 302 6.00 -25.00 -20.30
CA ALA A 302 6.36 -25.60 -19.01
C ALA A 302 5.12 -26.01 -18.20
N LEU A 303 4.08 -25.18 -18.18
CA LEU A 303 2.81 -25.49 -17.52
C LEU A 303 2.08 -26.65 -18.18
N GLN A 304 2.11 -26.74 -19.51
CA GLN A 304 1.56 -27.89 -20.22
C GLN A 304 2.31 -29.17 -19.86
N GLU A 305 3.63 -29.15 -19.90
CA GLU A 305 4.45 -30.32 -19.53
C GLU A 305 4.26 -30.73 -18.06
N ALA A 306 4.10 -29.76 -17.14
CA ALA A 306 3.82 -30.04 -15.74
C ALA A 306 2.51 -30.83 -15.60
N ARG A 307 1.46 -30.43 -16.33
CA ARG A 307 0.17 -31.14 -16.37
C ARG A 307 0.30 -32.54 -16.95
N GLU A 308 0.98 -32.69 -18.09
CA GLU A 308 1.19 -34.00 -18.74
C GLU A 308 1.96 -34.97 -17.83
N LYS A 309 2.94 -34.45 -17.09
CA LYS A 309 3.76 -35.20 -16.13
C LYS A 309 3.11 -35.34 -14.74
N LYS A 310 1.90 -34.78 -14.54
CA LYS A 310 1.17 -34.74 -13.26
C LYS A 310 2.01 -34.20 -12.09
N ILE A 311 2.83 -33.19 -12.37
CA ILE A 311 3.62 -32.50 -11.36
C ILE A 311 2.70 -31.49 -10.66
N THR A 312 2.50 -31.67 -9.35
CA THR A 312 1.55 -30.87 -8.57
C THR A 312 2.13 -30.46 -7.21
N GLY A 313 1.55 -29.44 -6.59
CA GLY A 313 1.91 -29.00 -5.24
C GLY A 313 3.32 -28.44 -5.18
N ASN A 314 4.05 -28.73 -4.10
CA ASN A 314 5.38 -28.15 -3.85
C ASN A 314 6.44 -28.46 -4.95
N ALA A 315 6.19 -29.47 -5.80
CA ALA A 315 7.08 -29.82 -6.90
C ALA A 315 6.85 -28.99 -8.18
N GLU A 316 5.69 -28.34 -8.32
CA GLU A 316 5.32 -27.61 -9.53
C GLU A 316 6.19 -26.37 -9.73
N THR A 317 6.36 -25.53 -8.70
CA THR A 317 7.14 -24.30 -8.83
C THR A 317 8.62 -24.57 -9.18
N PRO A 318 9.36 -25.48 -8.52
CA PRO A 318 10.72 -25.83 -8.91
C PRO A 318 10.80 -26.37 -10.35
N PHE A 319 9.83 -27.18 -10.77
CA PHE A 319 9.77 -27.70 -12.14
C PHE A 319 9.59 -26.57 -13.16
N LEU A 320 8.63 -25.68 -12.93
CA LEU A 320 8.35 -24.55 -13.83
C LEU A 320 9.57 -23.65 -13.98
N LEU A 321 10.23 -23.29 -12.87
CA LEU A 321 11.42 -22.44 -12.90
C LEU A 321 12.57 -23.10 -13.68
N ALA A 322 12.83 -24.39 -13.44
CA ALA A 322 13.86 -25.13 -14.17
C ALA A 322 13.55 -25.21 -15.67
N ARG A 323 12.30 -25.53 -16.03
CA ARG A 323 11.89 -25.71 -17.42
C ARG A 323 11.86 -24.40 -18.20
N VAL A 324 11.36 -23.32 -17.59
CA VAL A 324 11.40 -21.99 -18.20
C VAL A 324 12.85 -21.56 -18.44
N ASN A 325 13.73 -21.74 -17.46
CA ASN A 325 15.14 -21.42 -17.60
C ASN A 325 15.82 -22.18 -18.76
N GLU A 326 15.50 -23.47 -18.94
CA GLU A 326 15.97 -24.27 -20.06
C GLU A 326 15.46 -23.73 -21.40
N LEU A 327 14.16 -23.43 -21.49
CA LEU A 327 13.49 -22.98 -22.70
C LEU A 327 13.87 -21.56 -23.13
N THR A 328 14.23 -20.69 -22.18
CA THR A 328 14.61 -19.29 -22.45
C THR A 328 16.12 -19.11 -22.63
N GLY A 329 16.91 -20.19 -22.75
CA GLY A 329 18.36 -20.07 -22.89
C GLY A 329 19.08 -19.50 -21.67
N GLY A 330 18.49 -19.64 -20.47
CA GLY A 330 19.07 -19.24 -19.19
C GLY A 330 18.36 -18.07 -18.48
N ALA A 331 18.81 -17.80 -17.25
CA ALA A 331 18.22 -16.83 -16.33
C ALA A 331 18.34 -15.38 -16.82
N SER A 332 19.23 -15.10 -17.77
CA SER A 332 19.50 -13.76 -18.27
C SER A 332 18.30 -13.12 -18.96
N LEU A 333 17.55 -13.86 -19.79
CA LEU A 333 16.39 -13.29 -20.50
C LEU A 333 15.21 -12.99 -19.58
N ALA A 334 14.93 -13.89 -18.62
CA ALA A 334 13.95 -13.68 -17.57
C ALA A 334 14.33 -12.48 -16.70
N SER A 335 15.59 -12.43 -16.25
CA SER A 335 16.11 -11.33 -15.43
C SER A 335 16.05 -9.98 -16.15
N ILE A 336 16.38 -9.92 -17.45
CA ILE A 336 16.31 -8.66 -18.21
C ILE A 336 14.88 -8.14 -18.28
N SER A 337 13.91 -9.00 -18.58
CA SER A 337 12.50 -8.60 -18.67
C SER A 337 11.93 -8.25 -17.30
N ASP A 338 12.28 -8.99 -16.25
CA ASP A 338 11.91 -8.73 -14.86
C ASP A 338 12.46 -7.39 -14.36
N ILE A 339 13.74 -7.10 -14.66
CA ILE A 339 14.37 -5.83 -14.31
C ILE A 339 13.69 -4.68 -15.07
N ALA A 340 13.40 -4.85 -16.35
CA ALA A 340 12.75 -3.81 -17.15
C ALA A 340 11.35 -3.47 -16.63
N LEU A 341 10.51 -4.49 -16.34
CA LEU A 341 9.16 -4.25 -15.82
C LEU A 341 9.20 -3.61 -14.43
N VAL A 342 10.09 -4.03 -13.53
CA VAL A 342 10.11 -3.47 -12.16
C VAL A 342 10.65 -2.04 -12.15
N LYS A 343 11.60 -1.71 -13.02
CA LYS A 343 12.05 -0.33 -13.25
C LYS A 343 10.92 0.56 -13.77
N ASN A 344 10.14 0.08 -14.72
CA ASN A 344 8.97 0.80 -15.24
C ASN A 344 7.93 1.04 -14.15
N ASN A 345 7.63 0.01 -13.36
CA ASN A 345 6.71 0.10 -12.23
C ASN A 345 7.21 1.10 -11.18
N ALA A 346 8.52 1.15 -10.90
CA ALA A 346 9.12 2.10 -9.97
C ALA A 346 8.99 3.55 -10.44
N SER A 347 9.27 3.82 -11.72
CA SER A 347 9.10 5.18 -12.27
C SER A 347 7.63 5.63 -12.22
N ILE A 348 6.70 4.76 -12.62
CA ILE A 348 5.26 5.08 -12.61
C ILE A 348 4.75 5.23 -11.17
N GLY A 349 5.13 4.32 -10.26
CA GLY A 349 4.76 4.37 -8.85
C GLY A 349 5.26 5.62 -8.15
N ALA A 350 6.49 6.06 -8.42
CA ALA A 350 7.03 7.31 -7.89
C ALA A 350 6.24 8.54 -8.40
N LYS A 351 5.94 8.60 -9.70
CA LYS A 351 5.10 9.67 -10.26
C LYS A 351 3.69 9.71 -9.65
N ILE A 352 3.11 8.53 -9.36
CA ILE A 352 1.81 8.41 -8.68
C ILE A 352 1.92 8.93 -7.25
N ALA A 353 2.96 8.53 -6.49
CA ALA A 353 3.18 9.00 -5.13
C ALA A 353 3.35 10.52 -5.06
N VAL A 354 4.12 11.11 -5.98
CA VAL A 354 4.27 12.58 -6.11
C VAL A 354 2.93 13.25 -6.39
N SER A 355 2.16 12.72 -7.34
CA SER A 355 0.83 13.24 -7.68
C SER A 355 -0.13 13.17 -6.48
N LEU A 356 -0.08 12.08 -5.71
CA LEU A 356 -0.87 11.91 -4.49
C LEU A 356 -0.51 12.93 -3.41
N ALA A 357 0.79 13.12 -3.15
CA ALA A 357 1.26 14.12 -2.19
C ALA A 357 0.84 15.55 -2.58
N GLN A 358 0.89 15.88 -3.88
CA GLN A 358 0.40 17.16 -4.39
C GLN A 358 -1.11 17.35 -4.18
N LEU A 359 -1.93 16.32 -4.44
CA LEU A 359 -3.37 16.37 -4.21
C LEU A 359 -3.71 16.55 -2.72
N GLN A 360 -2.98 15.86 -1.84
CA GLN A 360 -3.13 15.99 -0.39
C GLN A 360 -2.76 17.40 0.09
N LYS A 361 -1.63 17.96 -0.40
CA LYS A 361 -1.21 19.32 -0.06
C LYS A 361 -2.21 20.39 -0.53
N ARG A 362 -2.76 20.25 -1.74
CA ARG A 362 -3.82 21.14 -2.24
C ARG A 362 -5.09 21.09 -1.38
N SER A 363 -5.50 19.89 -0.98
CA SER A 363 -6.66 19.68 -0.12
C SER A 363 -6.46 20.31 1.26
N TYR A 364 -5.26 20.15 1.84
CA TYR A 364 -4.87 20.78 3.10
C TYR A 364 -4.90 22.31 3.01
N ASN A 365 -4.28 22.88 1.98
CA ASN A 365 -4.25 24.33 1.79
C ASN A 365 -5.66 24.91 1.62
N ARG A 366 -6.54 24.23 0.87
CA ARG A 366 -7.94 24.64 0.71
C ARG A 366 -8.68 24.65 2.04
N LEU A 367 -8.46 23.64 2.89
CA LEU A 367 -9.07 23.57 4.21
C LEU A 367 -8.56 24.67 5.14
N VAL A 368 -7.25 24.93 5.15
CA VAL A 368 -6.66 26.01 5.95
C VAL A 368 -7.24 27.36 5.52
N VAL A 369 -7.39 27.61 4.22
CA VAL A 369 -8.06 28.81 3.71
C VAL A 369 -9.51 28.89 4.23
N ILE A 370 -10.31 27.83 4.11
CA ILE A 370 -11.70 27.81 4.63
C ILE A 370 -11.74 28.11 6.14
N LEU A 371 -10.84 27.52 6.94
CA LEU A 371 -10.76 27.74 8.39
C LEU A 371 -10.33 29.16 8.75
N LEU A 372 -9.39 29.75 7.99
CA LEU A 372 -8.97 31.15 8.19
C LEU A 372 -10.08 32.13 7.80
N TYR A 373 -10.76 31.88 6.67
CA TYR A 373 -11.89 32.70 6.24
C TYR A 373 -13.07 32.59 7.20
N SER A 374 -13.44 31.39 7.67
CA SER A 374 -14.50 31.25 8.68
C SER A 374 -14.16 31.91 10.01
N ARG A 375 -12.91 31.87 10.49
CA ARG A 375 -12.49 32.63 11.68
C ARG A 375 -12.55 34.15 11.47
N SER A 376 -12.10 34.64 10.33
CA SER A 376 -12.16 36.07 9.99
C SER A 376 -13.62 36.54 9.82
N PHE A 377 -14.46 35.69 9.21
CA PHE A 377 -15.89 35.94 9.03
C PHE A 377 -16.65 35.95 10.37
N VAL A 378 -16.39 34.99 11.25
CA VAL A 378 -16.96 34.95 12.61
C VAL A 378 -16.50 36.15 13.45
N SER A 379 -15.22 36.56 13.35
CA SER A 379 -14.73 37.76 14.03
C SER A 379 -15.36 39.06 13.51
N THR A 380 -15.71 39.11 12.22
CA THR A 380 -16.33 40.29 11.59
C THR A 380 -17.84 40.31 11.83
N GLN A 381 -18.50 39.15 11.93
CA GLN A 381 -19.90 39.09 12.32
C GLN A 381 -20.11 39.28 13.82
N LEU A 382 -19.20 38.87 14.72
CA LEU A 382 -19.34 39.13 16.17
C LEU A 382 -19.34 40.62 16.52
N SER A 383 -18.64 41.46 15.74
CA SER A 383 -18.71 42.92 15.92
C SER A 383 -20.04 43.50 15.41
N ILE A 384 -20.60 42.95 14.32
CA ILE A 384 -21.86 43.41 13.71
C ILE A 384 -23.11 42.85 14.43
N LEU A 385 -23.03 41.63 14.97
CA LEU A 385 -24.13 40.93 15.67
C LEU A 385 -24.33 41.43 17.10
N SER A 386 -23.39 42.21 17.64
CA SER A 386 -23.54 42.85 18.96
C SER A 386 -24.63 43.94 18.99
N SER A 387 -25.22 44.29 17.85
CA SER A 387 -26.23 45.36 17.70
C SER A 387 -27.54 44.94 17.01
N LEU A 388 -27.76 43.65 16.70
CA LEU A 388 -28.92 43.15 15.94
C LEU A 388 -29.80 42.18 16.75
N SER A 389 -31.09 42.10 16.42
CA SER A 389 -32.01 41.16 17.07
C SER A 389 -31.77 39.71 16.62
N LEU A 390 -32.08 38.74 17.49
CA LEU A 390 -31.84 37.29 17.26
C LEU A 390 -32.41 36.73 15.94
N LYS A 391 -33.50 37.32 15.41
CA LYS A 391 -34.10 36.89 14.13
C LYS A 391 -33.34 37.42 12.91
N GLU A 392 -32.78 38.62 13.00
CA GLU A 392 -32.00 39.24 11.92
C GLU A 392 -30.60 38.63 11.85
N ALA A 393 -30.02 38.30 13.01
CA ALA A 393 -28.76 37.58 13.14
C ALA A 393 -28.77 36.24 12.39
N ALA A 394 -29.84 35.45 12.55
CA ALA A 394 -29.98 34.11 11.96
C ALA A 394 -30.17 34.14 10.43
N ALA A 395 -30.90 35.14 9.90
CA ALA A 395 -31.09 35.30 8.46
C ALA A 395 -29.80 35.74 7.74
N LEU A 396 -29.00 36.60 8.38
CA LEU A 396 -27.70 37.04 7.87
C LEU A 396 -26.63 35.96 7.90
N THR A 397 -26.67 35.03 8.87
CA THR A 397 -25.72 33.90 8.91
C THR A 397 -25.99 32.91 7.79
N TYR A 398 -27.27 32.59 7.54
CA TYR A 398 -27.66 31.64 6.49
C TYR A 398 -27.30 32.16 5.08
N GLU A 399 -27.56 33.43 4.80
CA GLU A 399 -27.29 33.99 3.47
C GLU A 399 -25.79 34.23 3.24
N ALA A 400 -25.05 34.55 4.30
CA ALA A 400 -23.59 34.61 4.26
C ALA A 400 -22.94 33.25 3.97
N GLU A 401 -23.38 32.18 4.64
CA GLU A 401 -22.88 30.82 4.36
C GLU A 401 -23.18 30.43 2.90
N ARG A 402 -24.35 30.82 2.39
CA ARG A 402 -24.78 30.52 1.02
C ARG A 402 -23.95 31.26 -0.04
N VAL A 403 -23.61 32.53 0.20
CA VAL A 403 -22.74 33.32 -0.70
C VAL A 403 -21.30 32.83 -0.66
N LEU A 404 -20.78 32.50 0.53
CA LEU A 404 -19.42 31.96 0.68
C LEU A 404 -19.26 30.61 -0.04
N LEU A 405 -20.28 29.75 0.02
CA LEU A 405 -20.32 28.49 -0.73
C LEU A 405 -20.34 28.72 -2.25
N MET A 406 -21.03 29.76 -2.73
CA MET A 406 -21.08 30.08 -4.17
C MET A 406 -19.77 30.70 -4.69
N GLU A 407 -19.11 31.60 -3.94
CA GLU A 407 -17.83 32.20 -4.35
C GLU A 407 -16.68 31.18 -4.34
N VAL A 408 -16.66 30.27 -3.36
CA VAL A 408 -15.68 29.19 -3.30
C VAL A 408 -15.89 28.15 -4.41
N CYS A 409 -17.11 28.00 -4.92
CA CYS A 409 -17.41 27.17 -6.11
C CYS A 409 -16.98 27.86 -7.41
N ASN A 410 -17.24 29.16 -7.57
CA ASN A 410 -16.90 29.90 -8.80
C ASN A 410 -15.39 30.11 -8.99
N GLN A 411 -14.59 30.18 -7.93
CA GLN A 411 -13.12 30.28 -8.05
C GLN A 411 -12.43 28.94 -8.36
N THR A 412 -13.18 27.85 -8.51
CA THR A 412 -12.63 26.51 -8.81
C THR A 412 -12.83 26.03 -10.25
N GLU A 413 -13.44 26.84 -11.12
CA GLU A 413 -13.59 26.54 -12.56
C GLU A 413 -12.61 27.33 -13.48
N SER A 414 -11.68 28.11 -12.92
CA SER A 414 -10.53 28.72 -13.62
C SER A 414 -9.22 28.10 -13.17
#